data_AF-S7I8W4-F1
#
_entry.id   AF-S7I8W4-F1
#
_cell.length_a   1.000
_cell.length_b   1.000
_cell.length_c   1.000
_cell.angle_alpha   90.00
_cell.angle_beta   90.00
_cell.angle_gamma   90.00
#
_symmetry.space_group_name_H-M   'P 1'
#
loop_
_entity.id
_entity.type
_entity.pdbx_description
1 polymer ?
#
loop_
_entity_poly.entity_id
_entity_poly.type
_entity_poly.pdbx_seq_one_letter_code
_entity_poly.pdbx_strand_id
1 'polypeptide(L)' 'MDEIIQWRHLSDHERDTIMQRLSGQQTTHHCPSCGEPAHCDISAGKSTCWCFELEKRDLSALPESSVCLCRRCLAKQPLE' A
#
# COMPACT_ATOMS: atom_id res chain seq x y z
N MET A 1 -11.53 5.47 -0.11
CA MET A 1 -10.35 6.34 -0.44
C MET A 1 -10.20 7.31 0.72
N ASP A 2 -10.05 6.74 1.92
CA ASP A 2 -10.34 7.44 3.17
C ASP A 2 -9.14 8.26 3.63
N GLU A 3 -7.94 7.83 3.23
CA GLU A 3 -6.66 8.52 3.43
C GLU A 3 -6.67 9.99 2.96
N ILE A 4 -7.36 10.32 1.85
CA ILE A 4 -7.47 11.71 1.35
C ILE A 4 -8.49 12.51 2.17
N ILE A 5 -9.59 11.89 2.59
CA ILE A 5 -10.64 12.54 3.38
C ILE A 5 -10.15 12.84 4.80
N GLN A 6 -9.34 11.93 5.36
CA GLN A 6 -8.73 12.06 6.68
C GLN A 6 -7.54 13.03 6.68
N TRP A 7 -7.02 13.44 5.53
CA TRP A 7 -5.81 14.27 5.43
C TRP A 7 -5.84 15.52 6.31
N ARG A 8 -7.00 16.20 6.40
CA ARG A 8 -7.18 17.39 7.25
C ARG A 8 -7.10 17.11 8.75
N HIS A 9 -7.31 15.86 9.15
CA HIS A 9 -7.27 15.41 10.55
C HIS A 9 -5.91 14.82 10.94
N LEU A 10 -5.04 14.54 9.97
CA LEU A 10 -3.67 14.11 10.21
C LEU A 10 -2.79 15.28 10.66
N SER A 11 -1.90 15.02 11.60
CA SER A 11 -0.78 15.90 11.94
C SER A 11 0.22 16.01 10.80
N ASP A 12 1.07 17.04 10.82
CA ASP A 12 2.10 17.23 9.79
C ASP A 12 3.08 16.04 9.74
N HIS A 13 3.44 15.48 10.89
CA HIS A 13 4.29 14.30 10.96
C HIS A 13 3.65 13.05 10.32
N GLU A 14 2.34 12.85 10.51
CA GLU A 14 1.62 11.74 9.88
C GLU A 14 1.53 11.91 8.36
N ARG A 15 1.28 13.14 7.90
CA ARG A 15 1.28 13.48 6.47
C ARG A 15 2.65 13.24 5.85
N ASP A 16 3.73 13.69 6.50
CA ASP A 16 5.10 13.45 6.04
C ASP A 16 5.41 11.95 5.96
N THR A 17 4.97 11.18 6.94
CA THR A 17 5.12 9.72 6.94
C THR A 17 4.35 9.06 5.79
N ILE A 18 3.16 9.56 5.43
CA ILE A 18 2.43 9.09 4.25
C ILE A 18 3.19 9.48 2.98
N MET A 19 3.67 10.72 2.87
CA MET A 19 4.42 11.19 1.70
C MET A 19 5.71 10.40 1.48
N GLN A 20 6.45 10.06 2.54
CA GLN A 20 7.65 9.23 2.46
C GLN A 20 7.36 7.80 1.98
N ARG A 21 6.20 7.23 2.36
CA ARG A 21 5.76 5.92 1.85
C ARG A 21 5.36 6.01 0.37
N LEU A 22 4.65 7.07 -0.01
CA LEU A 22 4.22 7.31 -1.39
C LEU A 22 5.38 7.62 -2.34
N SER A 23 6.43 8.30 -1.86
CA SER A 23 7.64 8.60 -2.62
C SER A 23 8.60 7.40 -2.73
N GLY A 24 8.34 6.32 -1.98
CA GLY A 24 9.20 5.15 -1.91
C GLY A 24 10.44 5.31 -1.00
N GLN A 25 10.53 6.41 -0.24
CA GLN A 25 11.58 6.61 0.76
C GLN A 25 11.46 5.64 1.95
N GLN A 26 10.22 5.30 2.32
CA GLN A 26 9.94 4.18 3.22
C GLN A 26 9.47 2.98 2.42
N THR A 27 10.20 1.87 2.52
CA THR A 27 9.92 0.64 1.79
C THR A 27 10.10 -0.56 2.70
N THR A 28 9.31 -1.60 2.44
CA THR A 28 9.43 -2.91 3.12
C THR A 28 9.83 -4.01 2.17
N HIS A 29 9.52 -3.87 0.88
CA HIS A 29 9.84 -4.82 -0.17
C HIS A 29 9.74 -4.14 -1.54
N HIS A 30 10.11 -4.86 -2.60
CA HIS A 30 9.89 -4.43 -3.97
C HIS A 30 8.65 -5.15 -4.52
N CYS A 31 7.80 -4.41 -5.23
CA CYS A 31 6.58 -4.94 -5.82
C CYS A 31 6.90 -6.07 -6.81
N PRO A 32 6.35 -7.28 -6.65
CA PRO A 32 6.68 -8.41 -7.53
C PRO A 32 6.20 -8.22 -8.97
N SER A 33 5.26 -7.29 -9.21
CA SER A 33 4.73 -7.00 -10.55
C SER A 33 5.54 -5.95 -11.32
N CYS A 34 6.13 -4.95 -10.66
CA CYS A 34 6.80 -3.84 -11.34
C CYS A 34 8.18 -3.47 -10.81
N GLY A 35 8.67 -4.13 -9.75
CA GLY A 35 9.98 -3.90 -9.16
C GLY A 35 10.13 -2.59 -8.37
N GLU A 36 9.11 -1.71 -8.35
CA GLU A 36 9.17 -0.47 -7.59
C GLU A 36 9.03 -0.71 -6.07
N PRO A 37 9.53 0.22 -5.23
CA PRO A 37 9.36 0.17 -3.78
C PRO A 37 7.89 0.05 -3.37
N ALA A 38 7.62 -0.80 -2.38
CA ALA A 38 6.31 -1.01 -1.80
C ALA A 38 6.38 -1.04 -0.27
N HIS A 39 5.39 -0.42 0.36
CA HIS A 39 5.27 -0.37 1.81
C HIS A 39 4.06 -1.18 2.29
N CYS A 40 4.31 -2.16 3.16
CA CYS A 40 3.29 -2.90 3.89
C CYS A 40 3.43 -2.58 5.38
N ASP A 41 2.39 -1.98 5.97
CA ASP A 41 2.43 -1.59 7.38
C ASP A 41 2.45 -2.82 8.32
N ILE A 42 1.89 -3.97 7.90
CA ILE A 42 2.00 -5.24 8.66
C ILE A 42 3.45 -5.72 8.71
N SER A 43 4.14 -5.72 7.57
CA SER A 43 5.57 -6.07 7.51
C SER A 43 6.45 -5.10 8.28
N ALA A 44 6.01 -3.84 8.43
CA ALA A 44 6.65 -2.84 9.28
C ALA A 44 6.29 -2.96 10.78
N GLY A 45 5.55 -4.00 11.19
CA GLY A 45 5.21 -4.29 12.59
C GLY A 45 3.94 -3.59 13.11
N LYS A 46 3.13 -2.98 12.24
CA LYS A 46 1.83 -2.41 12.63
C LYS A 46 0.71 -3.44 12.55
N SER A 47 -0.43 -3.13 13.15
CA SER A 47 -1.62 -3.98 13.17
C SER A 47 -2.56 -3.77 11.97
N THR A 48 -2.42 -2.66 11.24
CA THR A 48 -3.28 -2.32 10.09
C THR A 48 -2.42 -1.93 8.88
N CYS A 49 -2.97 -2.10 7.67
CA CYS A 49 -2.35 -1.67 6.43
C CYS A 49 -3.32 -0.85 5.59
N TRP A 50 -2.78 0.11 4.82
CA TRP A 50 -3.56 0.97 3.91
C TRP A 50 -4.43 0.17 2.93
N CYS A 51 -4.00 -1.04 2.54
CA CYS A 51 -4.77 -1.86 1.60
C CYS A 51 -6.05 -2.45 2.21
N PHE A 52 -6.20 -2.44 3.54
CA PHE A 52 -7.39 -2.95 4.21
C PHE A 52 -8.60 -2.02 4.04
N GLU A 53 -8.37 -0.75 3.72
CA GLU A 53 -9.40 0.25 3.42
C GLU A 53 -9.81 0.25 1.93
N LEU A 54 -9.23 -0.65 1.13
CA LEU A 54 -9.57 -0.80 -0.27
C LEU A 54 -10.56 -1.94 -0.48
N GLU A 55 -11.38 -1.79 -1.50
CA GLU A 55 -12.18 -2.90 -2.03
C GLU A 55 -11.27 -4.05 -2.42
N LYS A 56 -11.71 -5.27 -2.10
CA LYS A 56 -10.96 -6.49 -2.40
C LYS A 56 -10.75 -6.61 -3.89
N ARG A 57 -9.56 -7.11 -4.23
CA ARG A 57 -9.09 -7.30 -5.60
C ARG A 57 -8.90 -8.77 -5.86
N ASP A 58 -9.28 -9.22 -7.05
CA ASP A 58 -8.98 -10.57 -7.50
C ASP A 58 -7.49 -10.66 -7.84
N LEU A 59 -6.76 -11.47 -7.07
CA LEU A 59 -5.34 -11.76 -7.24
C LEU A 59 -5.07 -13.17 -7.77
N SER A 60 -6.12 -13.93 -8.12
CA SER A 60 -6.01 -15.35 -8.49
C SER A 60 -5.18 -15.59 -9.76
N ALA A 61 -5.10 -14.60 -10.65
CA ALA A 61 -4.30 -14.67 -11.87
C ALA A 61 -2.81 -14.39 -11.66
N LEU A 62 -2.40 -13.99 -10.44
CA LEU A 62 -1.01 -13.71 -10.12
C LEU A 62 -0.32 -14.96 -9.57
N PRO A 63 0.98 -15.14 -9.85
CA PRO A 63 1.75 -16.17 -9.19
C PRO A 63 1.69 -15.96 -7.67
N GLU A 64 1.56 -17.06 -6.91
CA GLU A 64 1.59 -17.00 -5.46
C GLU A 64 2.88 -16.31 -5.01
N SER A 65 2.72 -15.16 -4.37
CA SER A 65 3.83 -14.38 -3.85
C SER A 65 3.60 -14.12 -2.37
N SER A 66 4.65 -14.21 -1.57
CA SER A 66 4.59 -13.98 -0.12
C SER A 66 4.54 -12.49 0.26
N VAL A 67 4.56 -11.58 -0.73
CA VAL A 67 4.64 -10.13 -0.52
C VAL A 67 3.54 -9.39 -1.29
N CYS A 68 3.19 -8.20 -0.83
CA CYS A 68 2.09 -7.41 -1.40
C CYS A 68 2.47 -6.76 -2.75
N LEU A 69 1.46 -6.33 -3.50
CA LEU A 69 1.65 -5.41 -4.62
C LEU A 69 1.77 -3.96 -4.13
N CYS A 70 2.44 -3.10 -4.89
CA CYS A 70 2.37 -1.65 -4.68
C CYS A 70 0.95 -1.12 -4.98
N ARG A 71 0.63 0.08 -4.44
CA ARG A 71 -0.67 0.76 -4.64
C ARG A 71 -1.10 0.80 -6.11
N ARG A 72 -0.16 1.11 -7.00
CA ARG A 72 -0.41 1.23 -8.44
C ARG A 72 -0.74 -0.11 -9.10
N CYS A 73 -0.02 -1.18 -8.78
CA CYS A 73 -0.27 -2.50 -9.35
C CYS A 73 -1.52 -3.15 -8.76
N LEU A 74 -1.79 -2.94 -7.47
CA LEU A 74 -3.00 -3.43 -6.82
C LEU A 74 -4.26 -2.78 -7.42
N ALA A 75 -4.24 -1.46 -7.67
CA ALA A 75 -5.37 -0.75 -8.26
C ALA A 75 -5.71 -1.19 -9.69
N LYS A 76 -4.77 -1.81 -10.41
CA LYS A 76 -4.98 -2.37 -11.76
C LYS A 76 -5.61 -3.76 -11.75
N GLN A 77 -5.65 -4.42 -10.60
CA GLN A 77 -6.27 -5.75 -10.50
C GLN A 77 -7.79 -5.62 -10.60
N PRO A 78 -8.50 -6.63 -11.15
CA PRO A 78 -9.95 -6.66 -11.14
C PRO A 78 -10.49 -6.59 -9.71
N LEU A 79 -11.71 -6.08 -9.57
CA LEU A 79 -12.45 -6.20 -8.30
C LEU A 79 -12.98 -7.64 -8.16
N GLU A 80 -13.05 -8.10 -6.92
CA GLU A 80 -13.69 -9.38 -6.54
C GLU A 80 -15.22 -9.26 -6.47
#